data_AF-A0A951AJE4-F1
#
_entry.id   AF-A0A951AJE4-F1
#
_cell.length_a   1.000
_cell.length_b   1.000
_cell.length_c   1.000
_cell.angle_alpha   90.00
_cell.angle_beta   90.00
_cell.angle_gamma   90.00
#
_symmetry.space_group_name_H-M   'P 1'
#
loop_
_entity.id
_entity.type
_entity.pdbx_description
1 polymer ?
#
loop_
_entity_poly.entity_id
_entity_poly.type
_entity_poly.pdbx_seq_one_letter_code
_entity_poly.pdbx_strand_id
1 'polypeptide(L)'
;NEAKLNTSWIQPNEPWLAATRNFVARLLESTPKNKFLPTFLPVVETIARLGAINSLAQTLLKLTSPGVPDIYQGNETWDFSLVDPDNRRPVDYKLRAETLSCLSTKSPEDLLRNWPDGRIKMFLTQRALHFRNTHVDLFQRGSYLPLHVIGPSADSCIAFARQFDRQWIIVIAPRLSSRVGFPPIGDWWKETAIELSDNLRADRAREVFTSRELQIQSRHIRLADAMSMFPFAMMTN
;
A
#
# COMPACT_ATOMS: atom_id res chain seq x y z
N ASN A 1 -22.39 -22.89 1.67
CA ASN A 1 -22.25 -23.67 2.93
C ASN A 1 -22.15 -22.76 4.14
N GLU A 2 -21.14 -21.88 4.24
CA GLU A 2 -20.98 -20.97 5.39
C GLU A 2 -22.22 -20.12 5.72
N ALA A 3 -22.84 -19.51 4.71
CA ALA A 3 -24.05 -18.71 4.90
C ALA A 3 -25.29 -19.52 5.31
N LYS A 4 -25.30 -20.85 5.10
CA LYS A 4 -26.40 -21.78 5.45
C LYS A 4 -27.80 -21.44 4.91
N LEU A 5 -27.91 -20.56 3.89
CA LEU A 5 -29.21 -20.17 3.31
C LEU A 5 -29.76 -21.18 2.31
N ASN A 6 -29.00 -21.50 1.27
CA ASN A 6 -29.45 -22.38 0.17
C ASN A 6 -28.79 -23.76 0.17
N THR A 7 -27.70 -23.93 0.93
CA THR A 7 -26.91 -25.16 1.03
C THR A 7 -26.03 -25.14 2.29
N SER A 8 -25.74 -26.30 2.86
CA SER A 8 -24.94 -26.47 4.08
C SER A 8 -23.90 -27.60 3.94
N TRP A 9 -22.95 -27.68 4.86
CA TRP A 9 -21.96 -28.76 4.89
C TRP A 9 -22.57 -30.13 5.23
N ILE A 10 -23.56 -30.17 6.12
CA ILE A 10 -24.18 -31.40 6.61
C ILE A 10 -25.19 -31.95 5.60
N GLN A 11 -25.96 -31.03 4.98
CA GLN A 11 -26.94 -31.36 3.97
C GLN A 11 -26.70 -30.47 2.74
N PRO A 12 -25.84 -30.92 1.82
CA PRO A 12 -25.57 -30.20 0.57
C PRO A 12 -26.80 -30.18 -0.33
N ASN A 13 -27.11 -29.00 -0.89
CA ASN A 13 -28.07 -28.86 -1.97
C ASN A 13 -27.33 -28.96 -3.31
N GLU A 14 -27.24 -30.19 -3.85
CA GLU A 14 -26.47 -30.47 -5.06
C GLU A 14 -26.92 -29.69 -6.31
N PRO A 15 -28.23 -29.56 -6.61
CA PRO A 15 -28.68 -28.70 -7.70
C PRO A 15 -28.20 -27.25 -7.59
N TRP A 16 -28.24 -26.67 -6.39
CA TRP A 16 -27.77 -25.30 -6.14
C TRP A 16 -26.26 -25.16 -6.33
N LEU A 17 -25.49 -26.14 -5.82
CA LEU A 17 -24.04 -26.16 -5.97
C LEU A 17 -23.62 -26.34 -7.44
N ALA A 18 -24.31 -27.19 -8.20
CA ALA A 18 -24.09 -27.36 -9.63
C ALA A 18 -24.41 -26.07 -10.40
N ALA A 19 -25.53 -25.41 -10.10
CA ALA A 19 -25.90 -24.14 -10.72
C ALA A 19 -24.85 -23.05 -10.46
N THR A 20 -24.35 -22.94 -9.22
CA THR A 20 -23.32 -21.96 -8.84
C THR A 20 -22.00 -22.22 -9.56
N ARG A 21 -21.53 -23.48 -9.62
CA ARG A 21 -20.32 -23.86 -10.35
C ARG A 21 -20.44 -23.55 -11.84
N ASN A 22 -21.57 -23.92 -12.46
CA ASN A 22 -21.82 -23.66 -13.87
C ASN A 22 -21.89 -22.16 -14.19
N PHE A 23 -22.47 -21.37 -13.28
CA PHE A 23 -22.52 -19.92 -13.41
C PHE A 23 -21.10 -19.31 -13.42
N VAL A 24 -20.25 -19.65 -12.44
CA VAL A 24 -18.86 -19.17 -12.38
C VAL A 24 -18.07 -19.61 -13.61
N ALA A 25 -18.20 -20.88 -14.02
CA ALA A 25 -17.52 -21.40 -15.21
C ALA A 25 -17.89 -20.63 -16.48
N ARG A 26 -19.18 -20.31 -16.67
CA ARG A 26 -19.67 -19.52 -17.82
C ARG A 26 -19.21 -18.06 -17.76
N LEU A 27 -19.15 -17.44 -16.57
CA LEU A 27 -18.64 -16.08 -16.42
C LEU A 27 -17.17 -15.97 -16.87
N LEU A 28 -16.37 -16.99 -16.59
CA LEU A 28 -14.93 -17.03 -16.90
C LEU A 28 -14.61 -17.65 -18.26
N GLU A 29 -15.62 -18.09 -19.01
CA GLU A 29 -15.43 -18.78 -20.28
C GLU A 29 -14.85 -17.82 -21.34
N SER A 30 -13.64 -18.11 -21.83
CA SER A 30 -12.95 -17.30 -22.85
C SER A 30 -13.45 -17.62 -24.26
N THR A 31 -14.71 -17.29 -24.55
CA THR A 31 -15.32 -17.45 -25.88
C THR A 31 -15.85 -16.13 -26.43
N PRO A 32 -15.94 -15.96 -27.76
CA PRO A 32 -16.56 -14.78 -28.37
C PRO A 32 -18.02 -14.56 -27.98
N LYS A 33 -18.70 -15.58 -27.46
CA LYS A 33 -20.09 -15.49 -26.98
C LYS A 33 -20.19 -14.86 -25.59
N ASN A 34 -19.12 -14.90 -24.79
CA ASN A 34 -19.08 -14.30 -23.47
C ASN A 34 -18.89 -12.77 -23.59
N LYS A 35 -20.00 -12.04 -23.51
CA LYS A 35 -19.99 -10.56 -23.52
C LYS A 35 -19.68 -9.94 -22.16
N PHE A 36 -19.74 -10.73 -21.08
CA PHE A 36 -19.50 -10.22 -19.73
C PHE A 36 -18.01 -9.97 -19.49
N LEU A 37 -17.15 -10.94 -19.80
CA LEU A 37 -15.72 -10.82 -19.45
C LEU A 37 -15.05 -9.56 -20.08
N PRO A 38 -15.26 -9.24 -21.38
CA PRO A 38 -14.70 -8.03 -21.98
C PRO A 38 -15.23 -6.72 -21.36
N THR A 39 -16.45 -6.73 -20.82
CA THR A 39 -17.04 -5.54 -20.16
C THR A 39 -16.64 -5.45 -18.69
N PHE A 40 -16.34 -6.58 -18.04
CA PHE A 40 -15.93 -6.64 -16.65
C PHE A 40 -14.45 -6.31 -16.44
N LEU A 41 -13.56 -6.76 -17.34
CA LEU A 41 -12.11 -6.56 -17.20
C LEU A 41 -11.69 -5.08 -17.01
N PRO A 42 -12.22 -4.09 -17.76
CA PRO A 42 -11.89 -2.68 -17.53
C PRO A 42 -12.29 -2.18 -16.13
N VAL A 43 -13.38 -2.72 -15.57
CA VAL A 43 -13.81 -2.41 -14.20
C VAL A 43 -12.83 -3.00 -13.19
N VAL A 44 -12.39 -4.25 -13.40
CA VAL A 44 -11.36 -4.89 -12.57
C VAL A 44 -10.05 -4.12 -12.62
N GLU A 45 -9.59 -3.69 -13.80
CA GLU A 45 -8.37 -2.88 -13.94
C GLU A 45 -8.45 -1.56 -13.16
N THR A 46 -9.61 -0.90 -13.22
CA THR A 46 -9.86 0.33 -12.45
C THR A 46 -9.79 0.05 -10.95
N ILE A 47 -10.49 -0.97 -10.47
CA ILE A 47 -10.48 -1.35 -9.05
C ILE A 47 -9.08 -1.79 -8.60
N ALA A 48 -8.34 -2.52 -9.43
CA ALA A 48 -7.01 -3.01 -9.10
C ALA A 48 -6.02 -1.87 -8.85
N ARG A 49 -6.07 -0.80 -9.67
CA ARG A 49 -5.27 0.42 -9.45
C ARG A 49 -5.59 1.07 -8.10
N LEU A 50 -6.88 1.20 -7.77
CA LEU A 50 -7.33 1.76 -6.48
C LEU A 50 -6.94 0.86 -5.29
N GLY A 51 -7.02 -0.45 -5.48
CA GLY A 51 -6.60 -1.46 -4.53
C GLY A 51 -5.09 -1.43 -4.25
N ALA A 52 -4.28 -1.17 -5.28
CA ALA A 52 -2.83 -1.01 -5.13
C ALA A 52 -2.49 0.19 -4.23
N ILE A 53 -3.14 1.34 -4.40
CA ILE A 53 -2.97 2.51 -3.52
C ILE A 53 -3.33 2.17 -2.07
N ASN A 54 -4.49 1.53 -1.86
CA ASN A 54 -4.91 1.12 -0.52
C ASN A 54 -3.93 0.15 0.12
N SER A 55 -3.43 -0.82 -0.65
CA SER A 55 -2.48 -1.84 -0.18
C SER A 55 -1.12 -1.23 0.19
N LEU A 56 -0.61 -0.28 -0.61
CA LEU A 56 0.63 0.45 -0.30
C LEU A 56 0.47 1.31 0.95
N ALA A 57 -0.62 2.07 1.03
CA ALA A 57 -0.95 2.88 2.21
C ALA A 57 -1.05 2.02 3.47
N GLN A 58 -1.84 0.94 3.44
CA GLN A 58 -1.99 0.01 4.55
C GLN A 58 -0.66 -0.62 4.96
N THR A 59 0.19 -0.99 3.98
CA THR A 59 1.49 -1.58 4.26
C THR A 59 2.41 -0.58 4.95
N LEU A 60 2.49 0.66 4.46
CA LEU A 60 3.29 1.70 5.10
C LEU A 60 2.82 1.97 6.53
N LEU A 61 1.51 2.17 6.72
CA LEU A 61 0.90 2.43 8.02
C LEU A 61 1.16 1.27 8.99
N LYS A 62 0.98 0.01 8.55
CA LYS A 62 1.25 -1.19 9.35
C LYS A 62 2.70 -1.22 9.83
N LEU A 63 3.66 -0.97 8.94
CA LEU A 63 5.09 -1.09 9.25
C LEU A 63 5.61 0.04 10.14
N THR A 64 4.95 1.21 10.11
CA THR A 64 5.42 2.41 10.79
C THR A 64 4.65 2.77 12.06
N SER A 65 3.45 2.24 12.24
CA SER A 65 2.65 2.42 13.47
C SER A 65 3.30 1.78 14.72
N PRO A 66 2.86 2.16 15.94
CA PRO A 66 3.25 1.48 17.16
C PRO A 66 2.83 0.00 17.16
N GLY A 67 3.60 -0.85 17.87
CA GLY A 67 3.42 -2.31 17.88
C GLY A 67 4.40 -3.03 16.96
N VAL A 68 4.31 -4.35 16.89
CA VAL A 68 5.18 -5.20 16.07
C VAL A 68 4.43 -5.57 14.79
N PRO A 69 4.90 -5.15 13.60
CA PRO A 69 4.22 -5.48 12.37
C PRO A 69 4.42 -6.95 12.01
N ASP A 70 3.34 -7.60 11.61
CA ASP A 70 3.35 -8.96 11.07
C ASP A 70 3.13 -8.98 9.56
N ILE A 71 3.74 -9.95 8.87
CA ILE A 71 3.58 -10.19 7.44
C ILE A 71 3.40 -11.69 7.22
N TYR A 72 2.18 -12.08 6.88
CA TYR A 72 1.90 -13.45 6.44
C TYR A 72 2.72 -13.80 5.19
N GLN A 73 3.14 -15.07 5.09
CA GLN A 73 4.03 -15.53 4.04
C GLN A 73 3.54 -15.17 2.62
N GLY A 74 4.40 -14.54 1.80
CA GLY A 74 4.08 -14.13 0.43
C GLY A 74 3.45 -12.73 0.31
N ASN A 75 3.04 -12.12 1.43
CA ASN A 75 2.35 -10.81 1.44
C ASN A 75 3.28 -9.61 1.36
N GLU A 76 4.58 -9.81 1.15
CA GLU A 76 5.51 -8.78 0.69
C GLU A 76 5.16 -8.28 -0.72
N THR A 77 4.41 -9.05 -1.52
CA THR A 77 3.81 -8.64 -2.81
C THR A 77 2.28 -8.59 -2.73
N TRP A 78 1.60 -8.45 -3.87
CA TRP A 78 0.14 -8.63 -3.92
C TRP A 78 -0.20 -10.09 -3.66
N ASP A 79 -1.13 -10.31 -2.73
CA ASP A 79 -1.77 -11.60 -2.52
C ASP A 79 -3.28 -11.41 -2.64
N PHE A 80 -3.88 -12.18 -3.54
CA PHE A 80 -5.32 -12.16 -3.82
C PHE A 80 -5.97 -13.47 -3.38
N SER A 81 -5.37 -14.15 -2.40
CA SER A 81 -5.90 -15.38 -1.85
C SER A 81 -7.28 -15.18 -1.23
N LEU A 82 -8.14 -16.18 -1.42
CA LEU A 82 -9.44 -16.26 -0.77
C LEU A 82 -9.30 -16.90 0.63
N VAL A 83 -10.42 -17.33 1.20
CA VAL A 83 -10.45 -18.07 2.47
C VAL A 83 -9.70 -19.41 2.36
N ASP A 84 -9.31 -19.95 3.52
CA ASP A 84 -8.78 -21.30 3.68
C ASP A 84 -9.56 -22.33 2.82
N PRO A 85 -8.89 -23.18 2.02
CA PRO A 85 -7.43 -23.40 1.90
C PRO A 85 -6.69 -22.56 0.85
N ASP A 86 -7.33 -21.59 0.19
CA ASP A 86 -6.65 -20.84 -0.88
C ASP A 86 -5.48 -19.98 -0.38
N ASN A 87 -5.58 -19.44 0.85
CA ASN A 87 -4.51 -18.70 1.53
C ASN A 87 -3.38 -19.59 2.10
N ARG A 88 -3.43 -20.90 1.86
CA ARG A 88 -2.38 -21.86 2.24
C ARG A 88 -1.59 -22.38 1.03
N ARG A 89 -1.79 -21.81 -0.16
CA ARG A 89 -0.99 -22.13 -1.34
C ARG A 89 0.51 -21.92 -1.05
N PRO A 90 1.39 -22.76 -1.61
CA PRO A 90 2.82 -22.64 -1.38
C PRO A 90 3.36 -21.31 -1.92
N VAL A 91 4.31 -20.72 -1.18
CA VAL A 91 5.00 -19.50 -1.59
C VAL A 91 6.25 -19.87 -2.38
N ASP A 92 6.44 -19.26 -3.55
CA ASP A 92 7.67 -19.39 -4.34
C ASP A 92 8.77 -18.47 -3.80
N TYR A 93 9.46 -18.90 -2.74
CA TYR A 93 10.53 -18.13 -2.11
C TYR A 93 11.74 -17.89 -3.02
N LYS A 94 11.99 -18.77 -4.01
CA LYS A 94 13.09 -18.59 -4.96
C LYS A 94 12.82 -17.35 -5.81
N LEU A 95 11.63 -17.24 -6.39
CA LEU A 95 11.22 -16.06 -7.15
C LEU A 95 11.24 -14.79 -6.27
N ARG A 96 10.84 -14.88 -5.00
CA ARG A 96 10.87 -13.73 -4.07
C ARG A 96 12.30 -13.25 -3.80
N ALA A 97 13.25 -14.16 -3.58
CA ALA A 97 14.65 -13.81 -3.38
C ALA A 97 15.27 -13.16 -4.62
N GLU A 98 15.00 -13.71 -5.81
CA GLU A 98 15.44 -13.14 -7.09
C GLU A 98 14.86 -11.72 -7.29
N THR A 99 13.56 -11.56 -7.06
CA THR A 99 12.87 -10.27 -7.15
C THR A 99 13.49 -9.24 -6.20
N LEU A 100 13.68 -9.60 -4.93
CA LEU A 100 14.27 -8.75 -3.90
C LEU A 100 15.69 -8.29 -4.27
N SER A 101 16.52 -9.19 -4.80
CA SER A 101 17.89 -8.89 -5.22
C SER A 101 17.95 -7.85 -6.34
N CYS A 102 16.93 -7.79 -7.20
CA CYS A 102 16.88 -6.87 -8.34
C CYS A 102 16.39 -5.47 -7.95
N LEU A 103 15.76 -5.28 -6.78
CA LEU A 103 15.09 -4.03 -6.40
C LEU A 103 16.04 -2.84 -6.28
N SER A 104 17.30 -3.05 -5.90
CA SER A 104 18.30 -1.97 -5.76
C SER A 104 18.60 -1.24 -7.06
N THR A 105 18.35 -1.89 -8.20
CA THR A 105 18.58 -1.34 -9.54
C THR A 105 17.34 -0.71 -10.17
N LYS A 106 16.18 -0.78 -9.51
CA LYS A 106 14.91 -0.28 -10.06
C LYS A 106 14.70 1.17 -9.67
N SER A 107 14.36 2.00 -10.64
CA SER A 107 13.97 3.38 -10.37
C SER A 107 12.52 3.43 -9.85
N PRO A 108 12.14 4.51 -9.15
CA PRO A 108 10.75 4.74 -8.76
C PRO A 108 9.76 4.65 -9.93
N GLU A 109 10.12 5.17 -11.10
CA GLU A 109 9.31 5.13 -12.31
C GLU A 109 9.11 3.70 -12.82
N ASP A 110 10.14 2.85 -12.76
CA ASP A 110 10.02 1.42 -13.14
C ASP A 110 9.04 0.70 -12.21
N LEU A 111 9.16 0.93 -10.90
CA LEU A 111 8.30 0.32 -9.88
C LEU A 111 6.85 0.76 -10.00
N LEU A 112 6.61 2.05 -10.27
CA LEU A 112 5.27 2.60 -10.50
C LEU A 112 4.64 2.10 -11.80
N ARG A 113 5.41 2.10 -12.90
CA ARG A 113 4.93 1.63 -14.19
C ARG A 113 4.55 0.16 -14.15
N ASN A 114 5.37 -0.65 -13.48
CA ASN A 114 5.16 -2.08 -13.36
C ASN A 114 4.50 -2.48 -12.03
N TRP A 115 3.73 -1.59 -11.42
CA TRP A 115 3.04 -1.88 -10.17
C TRP A 115 2.29 -3.24 -10.14
N PRO A 116 1.69 -3.78 -11.23
CA PRO A 116 0.94 -5.04 -11.16
C PRO A 116 1.79 -6.25 -10.73
N ASP A 117 3.11 -6.21 -10.90
CA ASP A 117 3.98 -7.33 -10.51
C ASP A 117 4.31 -7.38 -9.00
N GLY A 118 3.93 -6.35 -8.24
CA GLY A 118 4.09 -6.31 -6.80
C GLY A 118 5.46 -5.87 -6.30
N ARG A 119 6.42 -5.59 -7.19
CA ARG A 119 7.77 -5.13 -6.81
C ARG A 119 7.73 -3.84 -6.01
N ILE A 120 6.81 -2.92 -6.30
CA ILE A 120 6.63 -1.68 -5.54
C ILE A 120 6.26 -1.93 -4.06
N LYS A 121 5.41 -2.93 -3.79
CA LYS A 121 5.04 -3.30 -2.41
C LYS A 121 6.18 -4.01 -1.70
N MET A 122 6.92 -4.87 -2.41
CA MET A 122 8.11 -5.53 -1.85
C MET A 122 9.20 -4.51 -1.53
N PHE A 123 9.40 -3.51 -2.40
CA PHE A 123 10.31 -2.40 -2.20
C PHE A 123 9.95 -1.57 -0.97
N LEU A 124 8.69 -1.13 -0.86
CA LEU A 124 8.18 -0.43 0.33
C LEU A 124 8.41 -1.26 1.59
N THR A 125 8.06 -2.54 1.55
CA THR A 125 8.17 -3.47 2.68
C THR A 125 9.62 -3.60 3.14
N GLN A 126 10.53 -3.90 2.20
CA GLN A 126 11.96 -4.07 2.48
C GLN A 126 12.59 -2.81 3.06
N ARG A 127 12.34 -1.64 2.47
CA ARG A 127 12.94 -0.38 2.90
C ARG A 127 12.43 0.05 4.27
N ALA A 128 11.11 -0.05 4.49
CA ALA A 128 10.51 0.30 5.78
C ALA A 128 10.97 -0.65 6.90
N LEU A 129 11.04 -1.95 6.64
CA LEU A 129 11.55 -2.91 7.63
C LEU A 129 13.04 -2.72 7.92
N HIS A 130 13.84 -2.46 6.90
CA HIS A 130 15.26 -2.17 7.08
C HIS A 130 15.46 -0.91 7.94
N PHE A 131 14.74 0.17 7.64
CA PHE A 131 14.78 1.40 8.43
C PHE A 131 14.33 1.15 9.88
N ARG A 132 13.26 0.38 10.06
CA ARG A 132 12.75 0.01 11.38
C ARG A 132 13.73 -0.82 12.20
N ASN A 133 14.45 -1.73 11.55
CA ASN A 133 15.47 -2.56 12.19
C ASN A 133 16.71 -1.76 12.61
N THR A 134 17.04 -0.68 11.89
CA THR A 134 18.18 0.19 12.24
C THR A 134 17.84 1.30 13.24
N HIS A 135 16.55 1.54 13.50
CA HIS A 135 16.05 2.59 14.41
C HIS A 135 15.11 2.02 15.48
N VAL A 136 15.48 0.89 16.09
CA VAL A 136 14.59 0.13 16.98
C VAL A 136 13.96 0.98 18.10
N ASP A 137 14.75 1.83 18.77
CA ASP A 137 14.25 2.70 19.84
C ASP A 137 13.17 3.69 19.37
N LEU A 138 13.36 4.28 18.19
CA LEU A 138 12.34 5.15 17.58
C LEU A 138 11.01 4.41 17.43
N PHE A 139 11.06 3.13 17.03
CA PHE A 139 9.87 2.35 16.79
C PHE A 139 9.27 1.67 18.03
N GLN A 140 10.05 1.41 19.06
CA GLN A 140 9.56 0.81 20.31
C GLN A 140 9.11 1.87 21.32
N ARG A 141 9.83 2.99 21.40
CA ARG A 141 9.69 3.99 22.48
C ARG A 141 9.26 5.36 21.96
N GLY A 142 9.37 5.63 20.67
CA GLY A 142 9.02 6.92 20.10
C GLY A 142 7.52 7.22 20.16
N SER A 143 7.19 8.45 20.53
CA SER A 143 5.83 8.97 20.60
C SER A 143 5.16 8.95 19.22
N TYR A 144 3.85 8.72 19.17
CA TYR A 144 3.06 8.85 17.95
C TYR A 144 2.35 10.20 17.95
N LEU A 145 2.65 11.04 16.96
CA LEU A 145 2.14 12.40 16.86
C LEU A 145 1.31 12.54 15.58
N PRO A 146 -0.03 12.68 15.64
CA PRO A 146 -0.81 12.97 14.45
C PRO A 146 -0.39 14.33 13.88
N LEU A 147 -0.28 14.43 12.56
CA LEU A 147 0.08 15.68 11.88
C LEU A 147 -1.14 16.26 11.17
N HIS A 148 -1.32 17.57 11.28
CA HIS A 148 -2.41 18.27 10.61
C HIS A 148 -2.08 18.47 9.13
N VAL A 149 -3.02 18.10 8.26
CA VAL A 149 -2.91 18.30 6.81
C VAL A 149 -3.89 19.41 6.43
N ILE A 150 -3.41 20.38 5.65
CA ILE A 150 -4.16 21.53 5.17
C ILE A 150 -4.19 21.55 3.63
N GLY A 151 -5.15 22.26 3.05
CA GLY A 151 -5.27 22.47 1.61
C GLY A 151 -6.34 21.58 0.93
N PRO A 152 -6.44 21.65 -0.42
CA PRO A 152 -7.60 21.14 -1.16
C PRO A 152 -7.86 19.63 -1.03
N SER A 153 -6.81 18.83 -0.80
CA SER A 153 -6.89 17.37 -0.71
C SER A 153 -6.58 16.84 0.69
N ALA A 154 -6.68 17.67 1.73
CA ALA A 154 -6.32 17.32 3.11
C ALA A 154 -7.02 16.04 3.62
N ASP A 155 -8.32 15.90 3.36
CA ASP A 155 -9.11 14.73 3.77
C ASP A 155 -8.70 13.42 3.07
N SER A 156 -7.90 13.51 2.02
CA SER A 156 -7.46 12.37 1.20
C SER A 156 -6.09 11.84 1.59
N CYS A 157 -5.53 12.30 2.72
CA CYS A 157 -4.27 11.83 3.25
C CYS A 157 -4.36 11.50 4.75
N ILE A 158 -3.45 10.66 5.22
CA ILE A 158 -3.14 10.42 6.64
C ILE A 158 -1.66 10.76 6.82
N ALA A 159 -1.36 11.58 7.82
CA ALA A 159 0.00 11.90 8.18
C ALA A 159 0.21 11.79 9.70
N PHE A 160 1.36 11.26 10.10
CA PHE A 160 1.80 11.25 11.49
C PHE A 160 3.33 11.29 11.56
N ALA A 161 3.84 11.72 12.69
CA ALA A 161 5.25 11.59 13.04
C ALA A 161 5.45 10.54 14.14
N ARG A 162 6.62 9.91 14.12
CA ARG A 162 7.19 9.28 15.31
C ARG A 162 8.42 10.04 15.74
N GLN A 163 8.60 10.22 17.04
CA GLN A 163 9.73 10.97 17.58
C GLN A 163 10.28 10.28 18.82
N PHE A 164 11.60 10.12 18.88
CA PHE A 164 12.33 9.64 20.04
C PHE A 164 13.66 10.35 20.12
N ASP A 165 13.92 11.04 21.23
CA ASP A 165 15.06 11.94 21.40
C ASP A 165 15.20 12.92 20.22
N ARG A 166 16.29 12.81 19.46
CA ARG A 166 16.58 13.64 18.28
C ARG A 166 16.17 12.99 16.97
N GLN A 167 15.68 11.76 16.99
CA GLN A 167 15.28 11.03 15.79
C GLN A 167 13.79 11.18 15.56
N TRP A 168 13.40 11.30 14.30
CA TRP A 168 12.00 11.29 13.93
C TRP A 168 11.78 10.64 12.58
N ILE A 169 10.56 10.14 12.37
CA ILE A 169 10.02 9.91 11.04
C ILE A 169 8.72 10.67 10.86
N ILE A 170 8.45 11.11 9.63
CA ILE A 170 7.16 11.61 9.18
C ILE A 170 6.65 10.65 8.11
N VAL A 171 5.45 10.13 8.31
CA VAL A 171 4.81 9.14 7.44
C VAL A 171 3.61 9.81 6.77
N ILE A 172 3.51 9.63 5.46
CA ILE A 172 2.43 10.19 4.65
C ILE A 172 1.87 9.08 3.75
N ALA A 173 0.57 8.82 3.88
CA ALA A 173 -0.13 7.82 3.09
C ALA A 173 -1.47 8.36 2.55
N PRO A 174 -1.83 8.07 1.29
CA PRO A 174 -3.12 8.44 0.75
C PRO A 174 -4.23 7.61 1.40
N ARG A 175 -5.43 8.17 1.43
CA ARG A 175 -6.67 7.48 1.79
C ARG A 175 -7.76 7.86 0.79
N LEU A 176 -8.86 7.12 0.80
CA LEU A 176 -9.98 7.33 -0.12
C LEU A 176 -9.51 7.20 -1.59
N SER A 177 -8.96 6.05 -1.96
CA SER A 177 -8.39 5.79 -3.28
C SER A 177 -9.30 6.17 -4.46
N SER A 178 -10.61 5.99 -4.31
CA SER A 178 -11.60 6.41 -5.32
C SER A 178 -11.65 7.91 -5.59
N ARG A 179 -11.19 8.76 -4.64
CA ARG A 179 -11.03 10.20 -4.84
C ARG A 179 -9.64 10.55 -5.36
N VAL A 180 -8.60 9.87 -4.87
CA VAL A 180 -7.22 10.21 -5.23
C VAL A 180 -6.74 9.66 -6.58
N GLY A 181 -7.35 8.58 -7.06
CA GLY A 181 -6.98 7.95 -8.33
C GLY A 181 -5.63 7.22 -8.27
N PHE A 182 -4.97 7.11 -9.42
CA PHE A 182 -3.72 6.36 -9.57
C PHE A 182 -2.81 6.93 -10.68
N PRO A 183 -1.51 7.17 -10.43
CA PRO A 183 -0.88 7.31 -9.12
C PRO A 183 -1.08 8.75 -8.56
N PRO A 184 -1.46 8.92 -7.28
CA PRO A 184 -1.59 10.24 -6.66
C PRO A 184 -0.20 10.76 -6.25
N ILE A 185 0.57 11.25 -7.22
CA ILE A 185 1.93 11.77 -7.01
C ILE A 185 2.06 13.21 -7.50
N GLY A 186 3.06 13.92 -6.96
CA GLY A 186 3.42 15.26 -7.42
C GLY A 186 2.26 16.25 -7.41
N ASP A 187 2.10 16.96 -8.53
CA ASP A 187 1.10 18.03 -8.71
C ASP A 187 -0.35 17.59 -8.46
N TRP A 188 -0.64 16.30 -8.43
CA TRP A 188 -1.95 15.80 -8.00
C TRP A 188 -2.37 16.37 -6.64
N TRP A 189 -1.41 16.52 -5.72
CA TRP A 189 -1.65 17.05 -4.37
C TRP A 189 -1.80 18.57 -4.30
N LYS A 190 -1.50 19.30 -5.39
CA LYS A 190 -1.65 20.76 -5.48
C LYS A 190 -0.96 21.49 -4.32
N GLU A 191 -1.68 22.38 -3.61
CA GLU A 191 -1.21 23.14 -2.46
C GLU A 191 -1.38 22.38 -1.12
N THR A 192 -1.75 21.10 -1.14
CA THR A 192 -1.94 20.31 0.07
C THR A 192 -0.60 20.14 0.81
N ALA A 193 -0.59 20.43 2.10
CA ALA A 193 0.62 20.44 2.91
C ALA A 193 0.37 19.92 4.33
N ILE A 194 1.42 19.42 4.97
CA ILE A 194 1.44 19.14 6.42
C ILE A 194 1.93 20.39 7.14
N GLU A 195 1.23 20.77 8.20
CA GLU A 195 1.67 21.80 9.14
C GLU A 195 2.44 21.15 10.29
N LEU A 196 3.72 21.53 10.45
CA LEU A 196 4.59 20.99 11.50
C LEU A 196 4.43 21.81 12.79
N SER A 197 4.26 21.12 13.91
CA SER A 197 4.31 21.72 15.24
C SER A 197 5.71 22.23 15.58
N ASP A 198 5.79 23.23 16.47
CA ASP A 198 7.04 23.83 16.96
C ASP A 198 8.08 22.83 17.48
N ASN A 199 7.64 21.67 17.98
CA ASN A 199 8.49 20.64 18.57
C ASN A 199 9.15 19.71 17.53
N LEU A 200 8.79 19.84 16.25
CA LEU A 200 9.30 19.03 15.16
C LEU A 200 9.96 19.91 14.09
N ARG A 201 11.28 20.08 14.22
CA ARG A 201 12.09 20.78 13.22
C ARG A 201 12.57 19.80 12.17
N ALA A 202 12.12 20.00 10.93
CA ALA A 202 12.43 19.15 9.79
C ALA A 202 13.19 19.91 8.69
N ASP A 203 13.96 20.95 9.05
CA ASP A 203 14.64 21.87 8.13
C ASP A 203 15.41 21.13 7.01
N ARG A 204 16.04 19.99 7.36
CA ARG A 204 16.58 19.01 6.42
C ARG A 204 15.96 17.66 6.69
N ALA A 205 15.20 17.17 5.71
CA ALA A 205 14.62 15.84 5.73
C ALA A 205 15.24 14.99 4.62
N ARG A 206 15.36 13.69 4.88
CA ARG A 206 15.72 12.69 3.88
C ARG A 206 14.55 11.73 3.69
N GLU A 207 14.12 11.58 2.46
CA GLU A 207 13.09 10.62 2.07
C GLU A 207 13.71 9.21 2.08
N VAL A 208 13.08 8.26 2.79
CA VAL A 208 13.68 6.95 3.11
C VAL A 208 13.67 6.00 1.92
N PHE A 209 12.70 6.11 1.02
CA PHE A 209 12.58 5.21 -0.13
C PHE A 209 13.54 5.56 -1.26
N THR A 210 13.81 6.85 -1.47
CA THR A 210 14.60 7.39 -2.58
C THR A 210 15.93 7.98 -2.15
N SER A 211 16.15 8.15 -0.84
CA SER A 211 17.29 8.87 -0.25
C SER A 211 17.39 10.33 -0.69
N ARG A 212 16.34 10.90 -1.28
CA ARG A 212 16.32 12.29 -1.71
C ARG A 212 16.26 13.22 -0.50
N GLU A 213 17.07 14.27 -0.52
CA GLU A 213 16.95 15.35 0.45
C GLU A 213 15.81 16.31 0.12
N LEU A 214 15.11 16.75 1.14
CA LEU A 214 14.00 17.68 1.11
C LEU A 214 14.33 18.85 2.03
N GLN A 215 14.39 20.05 1.46
CA GLN A 215 14.54 21.28 2.23
C GLN A 215 13.15 21.77 2.61
N ILE A 216 12.81 21.70 3.90
CA ILE A 216 11.48 22.10 4.37
C ILE A 216 11.57 23.56 4.79
N GLN A 217 10.95 24.42 3.96
CA GLN A 217 10.84 25.84 4.24
C GLN A 217 9.53 26.12 5.00
N SER A 218 9.57 27.03 5.96
CA SER A 218 8.36 27.62 6.57
C SER A 218 7.43 26.64 7.31
N ARG A 219 7.96 25.61 8.00
CA ARG A 219 7.18 24.62 8.80
C ARG A 219 6.09 23.85 8.03
N HIS A 220 6.08 23.94 6.70
CA HIS A 220 5.09 23.26 5.87
C HIS A 220 5.78 22.24 4.96
N ILE A 221 5.28 21.01 4.95
CA ILE A 221 5.73 19.99 3.99
C ILE A 221 4.67 19.86 2.92
N ARG A 222 4.96 20.30 1.70
CA ARG A 222 4.04 20.08 0.57
C ARG A 222 3.99 18.59 0.22
N LEU A 223 2.78 18.06 0.08
CA LEU A 223 2.60 16.66 -0.33
C LEU A 223 3.06 16.43 -1.77
N ALA A 224 2.95 17.45 -2.64
CA ALA A 224 3.47 17.37 -4.01
C ALA A 224 4.97 17.10 -4.04
N ASP A 225 5.72 17.67 -3.10
CA ASP A 225 7.15 17.43 -2.97
C ASP A 225 7.41 16.08 -2.29
N ALA A 226 6.81 15.82 -1.14
CA ALA A 226 7.06 14.61 -0.37
C ALA A 226 6.65 13.32 -1.12
N MET A 227 5.57 13.37 -1.89
CA MET A 227 5.02 12.25 -2.67
C MET A 227 5.23 12.47 -4.17
N SER A 228 6.37 13.05 -4.58
CA SER A 228 6.63 13.34 -5.99
C SER A 228 6.94 12.08 -6.82
N MET A 229 7.52 11.04 -6.20
CA MET A 229 7.99 9.82 -6.89
C MET A 229 7.19 8.57 -6.54
N PHE A 230 6.54 8.54 -5.38
CA PHE A 230 5.72 7.42 -4.92
C PHE A 230 4.43 7.95 -4.33
N PRO A 231 3.34 7.15 -4.36
CA PRO A 231 2.05 7.53 -3.79
C PRO A 231 2.04 7.32 -2.28
N PHE A 232 3.20 7.42 -1.63
CA PHE A 232 3.43 7.30 -0.20
C PHE A 232 4.79 7.93 0.09
N ALA A 233 5.02 8.38 1.33
CA ALA A 233 6.31 8.94 1.73
C ALA A 233 6.65 8.60 3.18
N MET A 234 7.94 8.41 3.43
CA MET A 234 8.48 8.34 4.79
C MET A 234 9.76 9.16 4.82
N MET A 235 9.80 10.18 5.68
CA MET A 235 10.95 11.08 5.81
C MET A 235 11.54 10.95 7.20
N THR A 236 12.84 11.15 7.31
CA THR A 236 13.61 11.19 8.56
C THR A 236 14.54 12.39 8.55
N ASN A 237 15.07 12.78 9.71
CA ASN A 237 16.27 13.61 9.76
C ASN A 237 17.55 12.85 9.43
#